data_AF-A0A8C4GX86-F1
#
_entry.id   AF-A0A8C4GX86-F1
#
_cell.length_a   1.000
_cell.length_b   1.000
_cell.length_c   1.000
_cell.angle_alpha   90.00
_cell.angle_beta   90.00
_cell.angle_gamma   90.00
#
_symmetry.space_group_name_H-M   'P 1'
#
loop_
_entity.id
_entity.type
_entity.pdbx_description
1 polymer ?
#
loop_
_entity_poly.entity_id
_entity_poly.type
_entity_poly.pdbx_seq_one_letter_code
_entity_poly.pdbx_strand_id
1 'polypeptide(L)'
;MPFVDLQSRLGINMDRWILMQSGAQPHKRAARCHAFEKEWIECSSGIGQTRAKKECQVEFEDFYECLHREKTSARLLAIRKQREKMIKEGSYTPPACHAGQAEQTP
;
A
#
# COMPACT_ATOMS: atom_id res chain seq x y z
N MET A 1 -18.84 -25.35 5.29
CA MET A 1 -19.51 -25.62 4.00
C MET A 1 -18.45 -25.80 2.93
N PRO A 2 -18.57 -26.78 2.02
CA PRO A 2 -17.57 -26.99 0.97
C PRO A 2 -17.62 -25.88 -0.09
N PHE A 3 -16.46 -25.49 -0.62
CA PHE A 3 -16.37 -24.57 -1.75
C PHE A 3 -16.55 -25.35 -3.07
N VAL A 4 -17.64 -25.07 -3.79
CA VAL A 4 -17.93 -25.71 -5.09
C VAL A 4 -17.56 -24.74 -6.21
N ASP A 5 -16.41 -24.97 -6.84
CA ASP A 5 -15.87 -24.10 -7.89
C ASP A 5 -16.53 -24.34 -9.26
N LEU A 6 -17.79 -23.92 -9.41
CA LEU A 6 -18.51 -23.96 -10.69
C LEU A 6 -17.94 -22.97 -11.71
N GLN A 7 -17.40 -21.84 -11.24
CA GLN A 7 -16.87 -20.79 -12.10
C GLN A 7 -15.63 -21.25 -12.89
N SER A 8 -14.64 -21.89 -12.24
CA SER A 8 -13.51 -22.49 -12.97
C SER A 8 -13.96 -23.58 -13.94
N ARG A 9 -14.87 -24.46 -13.49
CA ARG A 9 -15.27 -25.64 -14.26
C ARG A 9 -16.06 -25.29 -15.52
N LEU A 10 -16.91 -24.27 -15.45
CA LEU A 10 -17.73 -23.81 -16.57
C LEU A 10 -17.11 -22.67 -17.36
N GLY A 11 -15.97 -22.11 -16.90
CA GLY A 11 -15.31 -20.98 -17.54
C GLY A 11 -16.08 -19.65 -17.45
N ILE A 12 -16.98 -19.52 -16.47
CA ILE A 12 -17.82 -18.34 -16.28
C ILE A 12 -17.16 -17.42 -15.25
N ASN A 13 -17.04 -16.14 -15.55
CA ASN A 13 -16.55 -15.11 -14.62
C ASN A 13 -17.74 -14.30 -14.07
N MET A 14 -18.26 -14.71 -12.90
CA MET A 14 -19.35 -13.99 -12.23
C MET A 14 -18.81 -12.91 -11.29
N ASP A 15 -17.78 -13.24 -10.50
CA ASP A 15 -17.26 -12.39 -9.42
C ASP A 15 -15.74 -12.18 -9.46
N ARG A 16 -14.96 -12.93 -10.25
CA ARG A 16 -13.49 -12.85 -10.21
C ARG A 16 -12.93 -11.50 -10.59
N TRP A 17 -13.65 -10.76 -11.43
CA TRP A 17 -13.24 -9.44 -11.91
C TRP A 17 -13.14 -8.38 -10.80
N ILE A 18 -13.79 -8.58 -9.64
CA ILE A 18 -13.77 -7.62 -8.53
C ILE A 18 -12.82 -8.00 -7.38
N LEU A 19 -12.20 -9.19 -7.43
CA LEU A 19 -11.42 -9.73 -6.31
C LEU A 19 -10.07 -9.04 -6.09
N MET A 20 -9.44 -8.53 -7.15
CA MET A 20 -8.09 -7.97 -7.12
C MET A 20 -8.14 -6.50 -7.56
N GLN A 21 -7.52 -5.61 -6.79
CA GLN A 21 -7.43 -4.19 -7.18
C GLN A 21 -6.51 -4.03 -8.40
N SER A 22 -5.61 -4.99 -8.60
CA SER A 22 -4.66 -5.08 -9.70
C SER A 22 -5.24 -5.66 -10.99
N GLY A 23 -6.53 -6.04 -10.98
CA GLY A 23 -7.25 -6.47 -12.18
C GLY A 23 -7.52 -5.33 -13.17
N ALA A 24 -8.15 -5.68 -14.30
CA ALA A 24 -8.55 -4.71 -15.30
C ALA A 24 -9.64 -3.77 -14.75
N GLN A 25 -9.29 -2.49 -14.60
CA GLN A 25 -10.22 -1.44 -14.16
C GLN A 25 -10.70 -0.58 -15.34
N PRO A 26 -11.92 -0.02 -15.28
CA PRO A 26 -12.39 0.95 -16.27
C PRO A 26 -11.39 2.09 -16.46
N HIS A 27 -11.14 2.48 -17.71
CA HIS A 27 -10.16 3.52 -18.08
C HIS A 27 -8.72 3.27 -17.62
N LYS A 28 -8.33 2.00 -17.35
CA LYS A 28 -6.98 1.63 -16.90
C LYS A 28 -6.53 2.40 -15.65
N ARG A 29 -7.47 2.75 -14.77
CA ARG A 29 -7.17 3.45 -13.52
C ARG A 29 -6.48 2.49 -12.55
N ALA A 30 -5.23 2.75 -12.22
CA ALA A 30 -4.50 1.97 -11.24
C ALA A 30 -4.95 2.30 -9.81
N ALA A 31 -5.04 1.28 -8.95
CA ALA A 31 -5.21 1.46 -7.52
C ALA A 31 -3.95 2.07 -6.89
N ARG A 32 -4.09 2.71 -5.71
CA ARG A 32 -2.96 3.32 -5.00
C ARG A 32 -1.84 2.32 -4.67
N CYS A 33 -2.21 1.07 -4.37
CA CYS A 33 -1.29 -0.01 -4.01
C CYS A 33 -1.19 -1.09 -5.09
N HIS A 34 -1.48 -0.74 -6.36
CA HIS A 34 -1.48 -1.67 -7.49
C HIS A 34 -0.18 -2.46 -7.64
N ALA A 35 0.98 -1.79 -7.54
CA ALA A 35 2.27 -2.45 -7.71
C ALA A 35 2.53 -3.51 -6.61
N PHE A 36 2.32 -3.14 -5.35
CA PHE A 36 2.54 -4.03 -4.21
C PHE A 36 1.58 -5.23 -4.19
N GLU A 37 0.30 -5.01 -4.50
CA GLU A 37 -0.66 -6.11 -4.59
C GLU A 37 -0.29 -7.08 -5.72
N LYS A 38 0.12 -6.54 -6.88
CA LYS A 38 0.55 -7.35 -8.03
C LYS A 38 1.78 -8.21 -7.68
N GLU A 39 2.81 -7.62 -7.08
CA GLU A 39 4.02 -8.35 -6.65
C GLU A 39 3.70 -9.46 -5.64
N TRP A 40 2.83 -9.17 -4.66
CA TRP A 40 2.39 -10.17 -3.69
C TRP A 40 1.61 -11.32 -4.33
N ILE A 41 0.71 -11.02 -5.28
CA ILE A 41 -0.05 -12.05 -6.02
C ILE A 41 0.90 -12.89 -6.88
N GLU A 42 1.85 -12.26 -7.59
CA GLU A 42 2.83 -12.95 -8.43
C GLU A 42 3.74 -13.86 -7.61
N CYS A 43 4.17 -13.43 -6.42
CA CYS A 43 4.94 -14.26 -5.50
C CYS A 43 4.12 -15.44 -4.95
N SER A 44 2.88 -15.17 -4.51
CA SER A 44 2.05 -16.16 -3.81
C SER A 44 1.30 -17.14 -4.74
N SER A 45 1.29 -16.86 -6.05
CA SER A 45 0.65 -17.70 -7.05
C SER A 45 1.28 -19.08 -7.14
N GLY A 46 0.46 -20.14 -7.02
CA GLY A 46 0.89 -21.52 -7.24
C GLY A 46 1.63 -22.22 -6.09
N ILE A 47 2.17 -21.49 -5.11
CA ILE A 47 2.91 -22.09 -3.96
C ILE A 47 2.02 -22.54 -2.79
N GLY A 48 0.76 -22.10 -2.78
CA GLY A 48 -0.21 -22.39 -1.73
C GLY A 48 -0.06 -21.51 -0.48
N GLN A 49 -1.16 -21.34 0.26
CA GLN A 49 -1.26 -20.35 1.35
C GLN A 49 -0.26 -20.59 2.50
N THR A 50 0.05 -21.85 2.81
CA THR A 50 0.94 -22.21 3.92
C THR A 50 2.38 -21.76 3.67
N ARG A 51 2.88 -21.93 2.43
CA ARG A 51 4.20 -21.47 2.01
C ARG A 51 4.24 -19.98 1.74
N ALA A 52 3.20 -19.44 1.07
CA ALA A 52 3.11 -18.01 0.78
C ALA A 52 3.22 -17.12 2.02
N LYS A 53 2.69 -17.56 3.17
CA LYS A 53 2.81 -16.84 4.45
C LYS A 53 4.25 -16.65 4.93
N LYS A 54 5.18 -17.52 4.53
CA LYS A 54 6.58 -17.47 4.95
C LYS A 54 7.49 -16.94 3.84
N GLU A 55 7.29 -17.42 2.61
CA GLU A 55 8.14 -17.09 1.47
C GLU A 55 7.85 -15.69 0.92
N CYS A 56 6.58 -15.29 0.87
CA CYS A 56 6.14 -13.98 0.34
C CYS A 56 5.77 -12.99 1.45
N GLN A 57 6.44 -13.10 2.61
CA GLN A 57 6.11 -12.28 3.78
C GLN A 57 6.44 -10.80 3.53
N VAL A 58 7.55 -10.52 2.84
CA VAL A 58 8.03 -9.15 2.61
C VAL A 58 7.05 -8.39 1.72
N GLU A 59 6.65 -9.00 0.60
CA GLU A 59 5.70 -8.45 -0.36
C GLU A 59 4.34 -8.19 0.30
N PHE A 60 3.91 -9.10 1.18
CA PHE A 60 2.68 -8.92 1.95
C PHE A 60 2.78 -7.77 2.94
N GLU A 61 3.89 -7.63 3.67
CA GLU A 61 4.10 -6.54 4.62
C GLU A 61 4.15 -5.17 3.93
N ASP A 62 4.76 -5.09 2.75
CA ASP A 62 4.80 -3.86 1.95
C ASP A 62 3.41 -3.51 1.41
N PHE A 63 2.65 -4.49 0.92
CA PHE A 63 1.25 -4.28 0.54
C PHE A 63 0.39 -3.81 1.72
N TYR A 64 0.57 -4.42 2.90
CA TYR A 64 -0.16 -4.05 4.10
C TYR A 64 0.20 -2.65 4.60
N GLU A 65 1.49 -2.26 4.54
CA GLU A 65 1.94 -0.90 4.83
C GLU A 65 1.35 0.10 3.83
N CYS A 66 1.34 -0.22 2.54
CA CYS A 66 0.80 0.68 1.53
C CYS A 66 -0.68 1.02 1.79
N LEU A 67 -1.48 0.02 2.20
CA LEU A 67 -2.90 0.18 2.52
C LEU A 67 -3.13 1.00 3.79
N HIS A 68 -2.43 0.68 4.88
CA HIS A 68 -2.70 1.24 6.20
C HIS A 68 -1.84 2.46 6.55
N ARG A 69 -0.66 2.59 5.93
CA ARG A 69 0.34 3.65 6.17
C ARG A 69 0.73 3.80 7.64
N GLU A 70 0.72 2.71 8.39
CA GLU A 70 1.03 2.72 9.83
C GLU A 70 2.48 3.13 10.08
N LYS A 71 3.45 2.48 9.42
CA LYS A 71 4.87 2.83 9.55
C LYS A 71 5.14 4.27 9.11
N THR A 72 4.54 4.68 7.98
CA THR A 72 4.62 6.06 7.49
C THR A 72 4.08 7.07 8.50
N SER A 73 2.89 6.84 9.07
CA SER A 73 2.27 7.77 10.02
C SER A 73 3.05 7.85 11.34
N ALA A 74 3.54 6.71 11.85
CA ALA A 74 4.41 6.66 13.03
C ALA A 74 5.70 7.48 12.81
N ARG A 75 6.32 7.34 11.62
CA ARG A 75 7.51 8.11 11.25
C ARG A 75 7.23 9.61 11.20
N LEU A 76 6.15 10.03 10.56
CA LEU A 76 5.77 11.45 10.46
C LEU A 76 5.51 12.06 11.84
N LEU A 77 4.86 11.31 12.73
CA LEU A 77 4.61 11.73 14.10
C LEU A 77 5.91 11.90 14.90
N ALA A 78 6.87 10.99 14.73
CA ALA A 78 8.18 11.10 15.37
C ALA A 78 8.95 12.33 14.88
N ILE A 79 8.98 12.58 13.56
CA ILE A 79 9.61 13.77 12.95
C ILE A 79 8.96 15.05 13.49
N ARG A 80 7.63 15.09 13.58
CA ARG A 80 6.90 16.25 14.09
C ARG A 80 7.24 16.53 15.56
N LYS A 81 7.25 15.50 16.42
CA LYS A 81 7.63 15.64 17.83
C LYS A 81 9.06 16.17 17.98
N GLN A 82 10.00 15.65 17.19
CA GLN A 82 11.38 16.10 17.23
C GLN A 82 11.52 17.55 16.75
N ARG A 83 10.81 17.94 15.67
CA ARG A 83 10.78 19.32 15.19
C ARG A 83 10.24 20.28 16.26
N GLU A 84 9.14 19.93 16.91
CA GLU A 84 8.56 20.75 17.99
C GLU A 84 9.52 20.91 19.17
N LYS A 85 10.27 19.86 19.52
CA LYS A 85 11.31 19.93 20.55
C LYS A 85 12.44 20.90 20.17
N MET A 86 12.98 20.79 18.96
CA MET A 86 14.08 21.66 18.51
C MET A 86 13.65 23.13 18.35
N ILE A 87 12.40 23.39 17.96
CA ILE A 87 11.86 24.76 17.92
C ILE A 87 11.76 25.34 19.34
N LYS A 88 11.30 24.55 20.32
CA LYS A 88 11.23 24.98 21.73
C LYS A 88 12.61 25.26 22.33
N GLU A 89 13.63 24.49 21.93
CA GLU A 89 15.03 24.70 22.31
C GLU A 89 15.71 25.85 21.56
N GLY A 90 15.06 26.40 20.51
CA GLY A 90 15.61 27.45 19.66
C GLY A 90 16.70 26.98 18.68
N SER A 91 16.97 25.67 18.62
CA SER A 91 18.02 25.07 17.77
C SER A 91 17.61 24.89 16.30
N TYR A 92 16.31 25.02 15.99
CA TYR A 92 15.80 24.85 14.63
C TYR A 92 14.74 25.90 14.27
N THR A 93 14.94 26.57 13.14
CA THR A 93 13.97 27.48 12.51
C THR A 93 13.45 26.87 11.21
N PRO A 94 12.12 26.78 11.00
CA PRO A 94 11.58 26.21 9.77
C PRO A 94 11.92 27.08 8.54
N PRO A 95 12.10 26.45 7.36
CA PRO A 95 12.36 27.18 6.13
C PRO A 95 11.12 27.97 5.66
N ALA A 96 11.35 29.01 4.86
CA ALA A 96 10.33 29.91 4.33
C ALA A 96 9.20 29.19 3.58
N CYS A 97 9.52 28.15 2.80
CA CYS A 97 8.55 27.33 2.08
C CYS A 97 7.55 26.61 3.00
N HIS A 98 7.98 26.26 4.22
CA HIS A 98 7.11 25.66 5.24
C HIS A 98 6.38 26.71 6.11
N ALA A 99 6.66 27.99 5.90
CA ALA A 99 6.05 29.13 6.60
C ALA A 99 4.98 29.85 5.75
N GLY A 100 4.62 29.29 4.60
CA GLY A 100 3.57 29.83 3.73
C GLY A 100 4.05 30.89 2.74
N GLN A 101 5.36 31.09 2.59
CA GLN A 101 5.90 31.84 1.45
C GLN A 101 5.90 30.90 0.24
N ALA A 102 5.22 31.32 -0.83
CA ALA A 102 4.96 30.47 -1.98
C ALA A 102 6.25 29.95 -2.62
N GLU A 103 6.38 28.63 -2.72
CA GLU A 103 7.30 28.02 -3.68
C GLU A 103 6.72 28.16 -5.09
N GLN A 104 7.55 28.63 -6.01
CA GLN A 104 7.21 28.91 -7.41
C GLN A 104 7.14 27.62 -8.26
N THR A 105 6.52 26.56 -7.75
CA THR A 105 6.16 25.43 -8.62
C THR A 105 4.90 25.78 -9.42
N PRO A 106 4.91 25.59 -10.75
CA PRO A 106 3.82 25.98 -11.64
C PRO A 106 2.50 25.27 -11.36
#